data_AF-A0A940VZ37-F1
#
_entry.id   AF-A0A940VZ37-F1
#
_cell.length_a   1.000
_cell.length_b   1.000
_cell.length_c   1.000
_cell.angle_alpha   90.00
_cell.angle_beta   90.00
_cell.angle_gamma   90.00
#
_symmetry.space_group_name_H-M   'P 1'
#
loop_
_entity.id
_entity.type
_entity.pdbx_description
1 polymer ?
#
loop_
_entity_poly.entity_id
_entity_poly.type
_entity_poly.pdbx_seq_one_letter_code
_entity_poly.pdbx_strand_id
1 'polypeptide(L)'
;MAKDLLFEIGAEEIPARFMPAALVQFAENASKALADKRIAHGELKTVGTPRRLTLMIKDLSETQADQTTKKKGPSVKMAFDAEGKPSKAVEGFARGAGVTVTDLMVEDGYVHAVLHEIGKPVVDLLPELLLGLIEGLNFPKNMRWGNLDMKFVRPIHWMVALYGLDVIPVKIAGIESGRISRGHRVLGSDAVELATASDYVSSMSANFVIVDPEERR
;
A
#
# COMPACT_ATOMS: atom_id res chain seq x y z
N MET A 1 -15.24 1.67 -9.38
CA MET A 1 -15.82 1.76 -8.03
C MET A 1 -14.67 1.99 -7.05
N ALA A 2 -14.93 2.64 -5.93
CA ALA A 2 -13.90 3.05 -4.98
C ALA A 2 -14.44 2.94 -3.55
N LYS A 3 -13.54 2.70 -2.59
CA LYS A 3 -13.86 2.63 -1.17
C LYS A 3 -12.82 3.42 -0.38
N ASP A 4 -13.18 3.84 0.82
CA ASP A 4 -12.23 4.46 1.75
C ASP A 4 -11.34 3.41 2.42
N LEU A 5 -10.08 3.75 2.66
CA LEU A 5 -9.14 2.95 3.44
C LEU A 5 -8.82 3.67 4.75
N LEU A 6 -8.86 2.92 5.85
CA LEU A 6 -8.37 3.32 7.16
C LEU A 6 -7.30 2.34 7.60
N PHE A 7 -6.12 2.84 7.97
CA PHE A 7 -5.08 2.04 8.57
C PHE A 7 -4.50 2.73 9.80
N GLU A 8 -4.75 2.16 10.97
CA GLU A 8 -4.29 2.63 12.27
C GLU A 8 -3.27 1.67 12.88
N ILE A 9 -2.16 2.23 13.35
CA ILE A 9 -1.15 1.55 14.16
C ILE A 9 -1.21 2.10 15.58
N GLY A 10 -1.73 1.31 16.51
CA GLY A 10 -1.81 1.65 17.92
C GLY A 10 -0.57 1.24 18.70
N ALA A 11 0.07 2.19 19.37
CA ALA A 11 1.33 2.00 20.09
C ALA A 11 1.24 2.44 21.56
N GLU A 12 2.20 2.00 22.38
CA GLU A 12 2.23 2.33 23.83
C GLU A 12 2.28 3.86 24.04
N GLU A 13 3.39 4.49 23.62
CA GLU A 13 3.63 5.93 23.66
C GLU A 13 4.84 6.36 22.81
N ILE A 14 4.58 6.72 21.55
CA ILE A 14 5.50 7.34 20.61
C ILE A 14 5.88 8.74 21.13
N PRO A 15 7.18 9.06 21.26
CA PRO A 15 7.60 10.39 21.69
C PRO A 15 7.00 11.48 20.80
N ALA A 16 6.33 12.47 21.41
CA ALA A 16 5.62 13.53 20.68
C ALA A 16 6.48 14.25 19.63
N ARG A 17 7.78 14.44 19.92
CA ARG A 17 8.76 15.05 18.99
C ARG A 17 8.97 14.27 17.69
N PHE A 18 8.64 12.97 17.66
CA PHE A 18 8.75 12.13 16.46
C PHE A 18 7.47 12.11 15.63
N MET A 19 6.34 12.53 16.20
CA MET A 19 5.03 12.45 15.54
C MET A 19 4.96 13.22 14.20
N PRO A 20 5.42 14.48 14.09
CA PRO A 20 5.31 15.21 12.83
C PRO A 20 6.08 14.53 11.70
N ALA A 21 7.32 14.12 11.94
CA ALA A 21 8.14 13.41 10.95
C ALA A 21 7.56 12.04 10.59
N ALA A 22 7.01 11.32 11.56
CA ALA A 22 6.37 10.02 11.33
C ALA A 22 5.11 10.14 10.46
N LEU A 23 4.27 11.16 10.68
CA LEU A 23 3.06 11.39 9.87
C LEU A 23 3.40 11.75 8.42
N VAL A 24 4.42 12.59 8.22
CA VAL A 24 4.92 12.93 6.88
C VAL A 24 5.46 11.70 6.18
N GLN A 25 6.36 10.96 6.83
CA GLN A 25 6.94 9.73 6.26
C GLN A 25 5.87 8.69 5.95
N PHE A 26 4.86 8.53 6.80
CA PHE A 26 3.78 7.59 6.56
C PHE A 26 2.97 7.98 5.32
N ALA A 27 2.70 9.28 5.12
CA ALA A 27 2.02 9.78 3.93
C ALA A 27 2.87 9.57 2.67
N GLU A 28 4.17 9.93 2.71
CA GLU A 28 5.09 9.78 1.58
C GLU A 28 5.25 8.31 1.16
N ASN A 29 5.45 7.41 2.14
CA ASN A 29 5.56 5.98 1.91
C ASN A 29 4.27 5.43 1.30
N ALA A 30 3.10 5.84 1.79
CA ALA A 30 1.81 5.42 1.26
C ALA A 30 1.57 5.92 -0.16
N SER A 31 1.80 7.20 -0.43
CA SER A 31 1.70 7.78 -1.78
C SER A 31 2.61 7.06 -2.77
N LYS A 32 3.86 6.79 -2.38
CA LYS A 32 4.81 6.05 -3.21
C LYS A 32 4.33 4.62 -3.48
N ALA A 33 3.94 3.88 -2.45
CA ALA A 33 3.50 2.49 -2.58
C ALA A 33 2.25 2.35 -3.48
N LEU A 34 1.30 3.28 -3.36
CA LEU A 34 0.11 3.33 -4.22
C LEU A 34 0.47 3.65 -5.67
N ALA A 35 1.39 4.60 -5.90
CA ALA A 35 1.88 4.95 -7.24
C ALA A 35 2.63 3.78 -7.90
N ASP A 36 3.55 3.14 -7.16
CA ASP A 36 4.31 1.97 -7.64
C ASP A 36 3.38 0.82 -8.02
N LYS A 37 2.30 0.61 -7.24
CA LYS A 37 1.25 -0.36 -7.55
C LYS A 37 0.15 0.20 -8.46
N ARG A 38 0.27 1.40 -9.03
CA ARG A 38 -0.71 1.97 -9.98
C ARG A 38 -2.16 1.93 -9.46
N ILE A 39 -2.32 2.20 -8.18
CA ILE A 39 -3.62 2.24 -7.51
C ILE A 39 -4.07 3.69 -7.42
N ALA A 40 -5.16 4.03 -8.12
CA ALA A 40 -5.76 5.36 -8.05
C ALA A 40 -6.42 5.60 -6.68
N HIS A 41 -6.31 6.83 -6.18
CA HIS A 41 -6.89 7.24 -4.91
C HIS A 41 -7.28 8.72 -4.93
N GLY A 42 -8.22 9.10 -4.07
CA GLY A 42 -8.56 10.48 -3.76
C GLY A 42 -7.62 11.07 -2.70
N GLU A 43 -8.19 11.81 -1.75
CA GLU A 43 -7.43 12.45 -0.68
C GLU A 43 -6.69 11.41 0.19
N LEU A 44 -5.40 11.64 0.43
CA LEU A 44 -4.59 10.89 1.38
C LEU A 44 -4.24 11.79 2.55
N LYS A 45 -4.59 11.37 3.77
CA LYS A 45 -4.36 12.11 4.99
C LYS A 45 -3.77 11.22 6.07
N THR A 46 -2.76 11.72 6.78
CA THR A 46 -2.25 11.09 7.99
C THR A 46 -2.58 11.92 9.22
N VAL A 47 -3.04 11.24 10.27
CA VAL A 47 -3.37 11.84 11.57
C VAL A 47 -2.80 10.96 12.68
N GLY A 48 -2.66 11.48 13.89
CA GLY A 48 -2.09 10.67 14.95
C GLY A 48 -1.89 11.38 16.28
N THR A 49 -1.78 10.58 17.33
CA THR A 49 -1.45 11.02 18.69
C THR A 49 -0.22 10.24 19.15
N PRO A 50 0.41 10.55 20.30
CA PRO A 50 1.50 9.73 20.83
C PRO A 50 1.17 8.22 20.90
N ARG A 51 -0.10 7.83 20.96
CA ARG A 51 -0.51 6.41 21.01
C ARG A 51 -0.93 5.82 19.66
N ARG A 52 -0.95 6.59 18.57
CA ARG A 52 -1.40 6.08 17.26
C ARG A 52 -0.85 6.85 16.08
N LEU A 53 -0.57 6.13 15.00
CA LEU A 53 -0.38 6.69 13.67
C LEU A 53 -1.51 6.16 12.79
N THR A 54 -2.13 7.03 12.01
CA THR A 54 -3.27 6.65 11.17
C THR A 54 -3.12 7.22 9.77
N LEU A 55 -3.36 6.37 8.78
CA LEU A 55 -3.51 6.71 7.38
C LEU A 55 -4.98 6.57 7.01
N MET A 56 -5.53 7.60 6.38
CA MET A 56 -6.88 7.64 5.83
C MET A 56 -6.76 7.99 4.35
N ILE A 57 -7.39 7.19 3.49
CA ILE A 57 -7.40 7.44 2.05
C ILE A 57 -8.85 7.40 1.57
N LYS A 58 -9.28 8.47 0.91
CA LYS A 58 -10.57 8.56 0.25
C LYS A 58 -10.52 7.98 -1.15
N ASP A 59 -11.64 7.44 -1.62
CA ASP A 59 -11.84 7.00 -3.00
C ASP A 59 -10.71 6.11 -3.54
N LEU A 60 -10.22 5.17 -2.71
CA LEU A 60 -9.21 4.21 -3.14
C LEU A 60 -9.85 3.18 -4.09
N SER A 61 -9.30 3.10 -5.31
CA SER A 61 -9.80 2.22 -6.37
C SER A 61 -9.90 0.76 -5.93
N GLU A 62 -10.94 0.05 -6.36
CA GLU A 62 -11.10 -1.38 -6.09
C GLU A 62 -10.17 -2.26 -6.94
N THR A 63 -9.64 -1.73 -8.03
CA THR A 63 -8.73 -2.43 -8.93
C THR A 63 -7.50 -1.58 -9.22
N GLN A 64 -6.34 -2.23 -9.25
CA GLN A 64 -5.12 -1.68 -9.83
C GLN A 64 -5.37 -1.40 -11.32
N ALA A 65 -4.77 -0.33 -11.87
CA ALA A 65 -4.92 -0.04 -13.30
C ALA A 65 -4.24 -1.12 -14.16
N ASP A 66 -4.78 -1.39 -15.34
CA ASP A 66 -4.11 -2.25 -16.33
C ASP A 66 -2.81 -1.60 -16.81
N GLN A 67 -1.82 -2.42 -17.18
CA GLN A 67 -0.60 -1.95 -17.85
C GLN A 67 -0.55 -2.50 -19.26
N THR A 68 -0.23 -1.62 -20.20
CA THR A 68 0.27 -2.07 -21.49
C THR A 68 1.75 -1.71 -21.58
N THR A 69 2.61 -2.73 -21.64
CA THR A 69 4.05 -2.54 -21.75
C THR A 69 4.53 -3.02 -23.12
N LYS A 70 5.27 -2.18 -23.83
CA LYS A 70 5.91 -2.56 -25.08
C LYS A 70 7.37 -2.96 -24.83
N LYS A 71 7.71 -4.21 -25.10
CA LYS A 71 9.09 -4.69 -25.04
C LYS A 71 9.70 -4.68 -26.43
N LYS A 72 10.84 -4.02 -26.58
CA LYS A 72 11.63 -4.01 -27.82
C LYS A 72 12.45 -5.28 -27.93
N GLY A 73 12.31 -5.96 -29.07
CA GLY A 73 13.04 -7.16 -29.43
C GLY A 73 14.14 -6.92 -30.47
N PRO A 74 14.63 -7.98 -31.13
CA PRO A 74 15.66 -7.87 -32.16
C PRO A 74 15.20 -7.05 -33.38
N SER A 75 16.16 -6.62 -34.20
CA SER A 75 15.82 -5.96 -35.48
C SER A 75 15.12 -6.96 -36.40
N VAL A 76 14.28 -6.46 -37.31
CA VAL A 76 13.55 -7.30 -38.28
C VAL A 76 14.50 -8.23 -39.06
N LYS A 77 15.69 -7.73 -39.40
CA LYS A 77 16.75 -8.49 -40.10
C LYS A 77 17.32 -9.66 -39.29
N MET A 78 17.30 -9.56 -37.96
CA MET A 78 17.72 -10.65 -37.08
C MET A 78 16.53 -11.53 -36.66
N ALA A 79 15.31 -11.00 -36.74
CA ALA A 79 14.09 -11.68 -36.35
C ALA A 79 13.61 -12.65 -37.42
N PHE A 80 13.76 -12.31 -38.71
CA PHE A 80 13.31 -13.13 -39.83
C PHE A 80 14.44 -13.37 -40.82
N ASP A 81 14.50 -14.58 -41.38
CA ASP A 81 15.43 -14.90 -42.46
C ASP A 81 14.94 -14.37 -43.83
N ALA A 82 15.72 -14.64 -44.88
CA ALA A 82 15.40 -14.21 -46.24
C ALA A 82 14.11 -14.83 -46.82
N GLU A 83 13.62 -15.93 -46.21
CA GLU A 83 12.37 -16.61 -46.58
C GLU A 83 11.18 -16.16 -45.72
N GLY A 84 11.41 -15.24 -44.78
CA GLY A 84 10.39 -14.75 -43.85
C GLY A 84 10.13 -15.68 -42.65
N LYS A 85 10.97 -16.71 -42.42
CA LYS A 85 10.80 -17.61 -41.28
C LYS A 85 11.38 -16.99 -40.00
N PRO A 86 10.72 -17.21 -38.85
CA PRO A 86 11.23 -16.78 -37.55
C PRO A 86 12.61 -17.37 -37.25
N SER A 87 13.53 -16.52 -36.79
CA SER A 87 14.81 -16.96 -36.25
C SER A 87 14.68 -17.43 -34.80
N LYS A 88 15.66 -18.20 -34.31
CA LYS A 88 15.75 -18.57 -32.89
C LYS A 88 15.77 -17.35 -31.95
N ALA A 89 16.26 -16.20 -32.42
CA ALA A 89 16.32 -14.98 -31.63
C ALA A 89 14.91 -14.40 -31.37
N VAL A 90 14.05 -14.35 -32.40
CA VAL A 90 12.68 -13.86 -32.23
C VAL A 90 11.80 -14.87 -31.50
N GLU A 91 12.01 -16.17 -31.73
CA GLU A 91 11.30 -17.23 -30.99
C GLU A 91 11.64 -17.19 -29.49
N GLY A 92 12.91 -17.02 -29.15
CA GLY A 92 13.36 -16.86 -27.77
C GLY A 92 12.81 -15.58 -27.13
N PHE A 93 12.78 -14.48 -27.87
CA PHE A 93 12.19 -13.22 -27.43
C PHE A 93 10.68 -13.36 -27.16
N ALA A 94 9.92 -13.92 -28.10
CA ALA A 94 8.48 -14.14 -27.98
C ALA A 94 8.17 -15.01 -26.76
N ARG A 95 8.89 -16.14 -26.61
CA ARG A 95 8.75 -17.03 -25.45
C ARG A 95 9.07 -16.32 -24.13
N GLY A 96 10.14 -15.54 -24.07
CA GLY A 96 10.50 -14.76 -22.89
C GLY A 96 9.51 -13.64 -22.56
N ALA A 97 8.79 -13.15 -23.56
CA ALA A 97 7.69 -12.20 -23.40
C ALA A 97 6.34 -12.88 -23.12
N GLY A 98 6.24 -14.21 -23.19
CA GLY A 98 5.00 -14.95 -22.97
C GLY A 98 3.98 -14.82 -24.11
N VAL A 99 4.42 -14.46 -25.31
CA VAL A 99 3.58 -14.29 -26.51
C VAL A 99 4.08 -15.19 -27.64
N THR A 100 3.31 -15.33 -28.71
CA THR A 100 3.76 -16.03 -29.92
C THR A 100 4.46 -15.08 -30.88
N VAL A 101 5.27 -15.60 -31.81
CA VAL A 101 5.94 -14.78 -32.83
C VAL A 101 4.92 -14.03 -33.70
N THR A 102 3.74 -14.61 -33.91
CA THR A 102 2.64 -14.00 -34.68
C THR A 102 1.98 -12.82 -33.97
N ASP A 103 2.13 -12.71 -32.65
CA ASP A 103 1.59 -11.58 -31.86
C ASP A 103 2.53 -10.37 -31.85
N LEU A 104 3.73 -10.49 -32.44
CA LEU A 104 4.72 -9.42 -32.46
C LEU A 104 4.40 -8.36 -33.51
N MET A 105 4.62 -7.10 -33.13
CA MET A 105 4.46 -5.95 -34.02
C MET A 105 5.82 -5.45 -34.51
N VAL A 106 5.90 -4.97 -35.74
CA VAL A 106 7.12 -4.34 -36.28
C VAL A 106 6.98 -2.83 -36.23
N GLU A 107 7.96 -2.16 -35.63
CA GLU A 107 8.02 -0.70 -35.56
C GLU A 107 9.48 -0.23 -35.52
N ASP A 108 9.80 0.81 -36.30
CA ASP A 108 11.14 1.38 -36.45
C ASP A 108 12.24 0.35 -36.80
N GLY A 109 11.87 -0.71 -37.53
CA GLY A 109 12.79 -1.77 -37.94
C GLY A 109 13.12 -2.80 -36.85
N TYR A 110 12.38 -2.81 -35.74
CA TYR A 110 12.49 -3.80 -34.66
C TYR A 110 11.15 -4.52 -34.44
N VAL A 111 11.21 -5.76 -33.96
CA VAL A 111 10.02 -6.45 -33.45
C VAL A 111 9.73 -6.01 -32.02
N HIS A 112 8.46 -5.95 -31.65
CA HIS A 112 8.00 -5.55 -30.33
C HIS A 112 6.93 -6.50 -29.84
N ALA A 113 6.99 -6.86 -28.56
CA ALA A 113 5.91 -7.56 -27.87
C ALA A 113 5.08 -6.55 -27.08
N VAL A 114 3.77 -6.53 -27.30
CA VAL A 114 2.83 -5.75 -26.50
C VAL A 114 2.25 -6.66 -25.43
N LEU A 115 2.56 -6.34 -24.16
CA LEU A 115 2.12 -7.10 -23.00
C LEU A 115 1.00 -6.35 -22.31
N HIS A 116 -0.15 -6.98 -22.17
CA HIS A 116 -1.27 -6.47 -21.39
C HIS A 116 -1.28 -7.18 -20.02
N GLU A 117 -0.99 -6.42 -18.97
CA GLU A 117 -1.10 -6.86 -17.59
C GLU A 117 -2.44 -6.36 -17.03
N ILE A 118 -3.35 -7.30 -16.78
CA ILE A 118 -4.65 -7.01 -16.16
C ILE A 118 -4.40 -6.66 -14.68
N GLY A 119 -4.99 -5.56 -14.24
CA GLY A 119 -4.94 -5.12 -12.86
C GLY A 119 -5.53 -6.13 -11.89
N LYS A 120 -4.98 -6.15 -10.67
CA LYS A 120 -5.46 -7.03 -9.60
C LYS A 120 -6.49 -6.30 -8.72
N PRO A 121 -7.39 -7.04 -8.03
CA PRO A 121 -8.19 -6.47 -6.96
C PRO A 121 -7.29 -5.84 -5.89
N VAL A 122 -7.58 -4.60 -5.50
CA VAL A 122 -6.75 -3.87 -4.54
C VAL A 122 -6.79 -4.52 -3.16
N VAL A 123 -7.93 -5.13 -2.79
CA VAL A 123 -8.07 -5.89 -1.54
C VAL A 123 -6.99 -6.97 -1.37
N ASP A 124 -6.54 -7.59 -2.46
CA ASP A 124 -5.49 -8.61 -2.43
C ASP A 124 -4.08 -8.02 -2.27
N LEU A 125 -3.90 -6.75 -2.66
CA LEU A 125 -2.63 -6.03 -2.59
C LEU A 125 -2.42 -5.33 -1.24
N LEU A 126 -3.51 -5.00 -0.54
CA LEU A 126 -3.47 -4.21 0.69
C LEU A 126 -2.71 -4.87 1.85
N PRO A 127 -2.83 -6.19 2.14
CA PRO A 127 -2.10 -6.82 3.24
C PRO A 127 -0.58 -6.57 3.18
N GLU A 128 0.02 -6.82 2.03
CA GLU A 128 1.46 -6.60 1.79
C GLU A 128 1.81 -5.12 1.79
N LEU A 129 0.99 -4.29 1.14
CA LEU A 129 1.19 -2.84 1.08
C LEU A 129 1.24 -2.24 2.49
N LEU A 130 0.22 -2.50 3.30
CA LEU A 130 0.09 -1.95 4.66
C LEU A 130 1.20 -2.46 5.60
N LEU A 131 1.58 -3.73 5.48
CA LEU A 131 2.73 -4.27 6.22
C LEU A 131 4.02 -3.51 5.87
N GLY A 132 4.28 -3.32 4.58
CA GLY A 132 5.44 -2.57 4.10
C GLY A 132 5.46 -1.10 4.58
N LEU A 133 4.29 -0.48 4.79
CA LEU A 133 4.23 0.86 5.36
C LEU A 133 4.70 0.89 6.82
N ILE A 134 4.35 -0.13 7.62
CA ILE A 134 4.84 -0.22 9.01
C ILE A 134 6.36 -0.40 9.02
N GLU A 135 6.86 -1.33 8.20
CA GLU A 135 8.29 -1.67 8.13
C GLU A 135 9.13 -0.53 7.53
N GLY A 136 8.53 0.30 6.67
CA GLY A 136 9.15 1.47 6.07
C GLY A 136 9.27 2.69 7.00
N LEU A 137 8.66 2.64 8.20
CA LEU A 137 8.78 3.73 9.17
C LEU A 137 10.14 3.69 9.87
N ASN A 138 10.90 4.77 9.73
CA ASN A 138 12.24 4.91 10.28
C ASN A 138 12.26 5.97 11.38
N PHE A 139 12.58 5.53 12.60
CA PHE A 139 12.74 6.42 13.74
C PHE A 139 14.21 6.53 14.17
N PRO A 140 14.64 7.68 14.74
CA PRO A 140 16.02 7.86 15.21
C PRO A 140 16.44 6.85 16.30
N LYS A 141 15.47 6.30 17.04
CA LYS A 141 15.69 5.27 18.06
C LYS A 141 14.59 4.21 17.95
N ASN A 142 14.91 3.10 17.32
CA ASN A 142 14.03 1.93 17.24
C ASN A 142 14.21 1.03 18.48
N MET A 143 13.16 0.29 18.83
CA MET A 143 13.25 -0.76 19.86
C MET A 143 13.70 -2.08 19.26
N ARG A 144 14.30 -2.94 20.10
CA ARG A 144 14.56 -4.34 19.76
C ARG A 144 13.34 -5.19 20.12
N TRP A 145 12.80 -5.89 19.15
CA TRP A 145 11.58 -6.68 19.29
C TRP A 145 11.88 -8.16 19.56
N GLY A 146 12.58 -8.45 20.66
CA GLY A 146 13.00 -9.80 21.00
C GLY A 146 13.86 -10.43 19.89
N ASN A 147 13.34 -11.48 19.27
CA ASN A 147 13.97 -12.20 18.14
C ASN A 147 13.45 -11.75 16.76
N LEU A 148 12.55 -10.75 16.72
CA LEU A 148 12.01 -10.21 15.48
C LEU A 148 12.91 -9.08 14.97
N ASP A 149 13.20 -9.07 13.66
CA ASP A 149 13.92 -7.99 12.98
C ASP A 149 12.98 -6.83 12.61
N MET A 150 12.10 -6.46 13.54
CA MET A 150 11.14 -5.37 13.36
C MET A 150 11.72 -4.07 13.89
N LYS A 151 11.61 -3.01 13.09
CA LYS A 151 12.05 -1.65 13.45
C LYS A 151 10.85 -0.76 13.65
N PHE A 152 10.43 -0.62 14.90
CA PHE A 152 9.40 0.32 15.29
C PHE A 152 9.75 0.98 16.63
N VAL A 153 9.34 2.22 16.82
CA VAL A 153 9.79 3.06 17.94
C VAL A 153 9.28 2.60 19.31
N ARG A 154 8.13 1.90 19.34
CA ARG A 154 7.43 1.46 20.55
C ARG A 154 6.66 0.17 20.32
N PRO A 155 6.25 -0.57 21.37
CA PRO A 155 5.38 -1.72 21.19
C PRO A 155 4.05 -1.32 20.53
N ILE A 156 3.59 -2.15 19.61
CA ILE A 156 2.28 -2.08 18.95
C ILE A 156 1.33 -2.94 19.77
N HIS A 157 0.14 -2.41 20.06
CA HIS A 157 -0.87 -3.07 20.90
C HIS A 157 -2.16 -3.38 20.17
N TRP A 158 -2.48 -2.65 19.10
CA TRP A 158 -3.62 -2.92 18.23
C TRP A 158 -3.36 -2.36 16.84
N MET A 159 -4.08 -2.89 15.87
CA MET A 159 -4.12 -2.33 14.52
C MET A 159 -5.56 -2.33 14.03
N VAL A 160 -5.94 -1.27 13.32
CA VAL A 160 -7.18 -1.23 12.55
C VAL A 160 -6.83 -1.16 11.08
N ALA A 161 -7.42 -2.00 10.26
CA ALA A 161 -7.25 -1.95 8.81
C ALA A 161 -8.59 -2.23 8.14
N LEU A 162 -9.23 -1.20 7.60
CA LEU A 162 -10.55 -1.27 6.97
C LEU A 162 -10.50 -0.74 5.55
N TYR A 163 -11.08 -1.48 4.60
CA TYR A 163 -11.32 -1.04 3.23
C TYR A 163 -12.83 -1.06 2.96
N GLY A 164 -13.47 0.10 3.05
CA GLY A 164 -14.93 0.20 3.19
C GLY A 164 -15.39 -0.47 4.48
N LEU A 165 -16.06 -1.62 4.35
CA LEU A 165 -16.56 -2.46 5.46
C LEU A 165 -15.64 -3.65 5.77
N ASP A 166 -14.70 -3.94 4.86
CA ASP A 166 -13.91 -5.15 4.86
C ASP A 166 -12.69 -4.97 5.77
N VAL A 167 -12.44 -5.94 6.66
CA VAL A 167 -11.21 -5.96 7.46
C VAL A 167 -10.08 -6.50 6.59
N ILE A 168 -8.99 -5.74 6.49
CA ILE A 168 -7.80 -6.14 5.74
C ILE A 168 -6.84 -6.85 6.70
N PRO A 169 -6.48 -8.12 6.46
CA PRO A 169 -5.61 -8.87 7.36
C PRO A 169 -4.17 -8.40 7.24
N VAL A 170 -3.65 -7.81 8.30
CA VAL A 170 -2.25 -7.40 8.47
C VAL A 170 -1.77 -7.98 9.78
N LYS A 171 -0.61 -8.63 9.78
CA LYS A 171 -0.04 -9.24 10.97
C LYS A 171 1.40 -8.82 11.14
N ILE A 172 1.74 -8.29 12.31
CA ILE A 172 3.11 -7.93 12.66
C ILE A 172 3.34 -8.12 14.16
N ALA A 173 4.48 -8.68 14.54
CA ALA A 173 4.85 -8.93 15.94
C ALA A 173 3.76 -9.63 16.79
N GLY A 174 3.00 -10.54 16.17
CA GLY A 174 1.91 -11.27 16.83
C GLY A 174 0.60 -10.49 16.98
N ILE A 175 0.54 -9.25 16.52
CA ILE A 175 -0.68 -8.43 16.49
C ILE A 175 -1.33 -8.56 15.12
N GLU A 176 -2.63 -8.80 15.11
CA GLU A 176 -3.46 -8.84 13.89
C GLU A 176 -4.34 -7.60 13.82
N SER A 177 -4.56 -7.09 12.62
CA SER A 177 -5.50 -6.00 12.38
C SER A 177 -6.94 -6.45 12.55
N GLY A 178 -7.78 -5.50 12.96
CA GLY A 178 -9.22 -5.69 13.05
C GLY A 178 -9.96 -4.39 12.81
N ARG A 179 -11.11 -4.26 13.46
CA ARG A 179 -11.97 -3.06 13.46
C ARG A 179 -12.06 -2.34 14.80
N ILE A 180 -11.34 -2.84 15.81
CA ILE A 180 -11.39 -2.31 17.17
C ILE A 180 -10.21 -1.36 17.38
N SER A 181 -10.52 -0.08 17.48
CA SER A 181 -9.60 0.95 17.95
C SER A 181 -9.73 1.12 19.47
N ARG A 182 -9.01 2.09 20.03
CA ARG A 182 -9.06 2.44 21.45
C ARG A 182 -9.23 3.94 21.64
N GLY A 183 -10.04 4.35 22.60
CA GLY A 183 -10.25 5.72 23.01
C GLY A 183 -9.12 6.30 23.86
N HIS A 184 -9.39 7.45 24.49
CA HIS A 184 -8.48 8.05 25.46
C HIS A 184 -8.27 7.13 26.66
N ARG A 185 -7.03 6.96 27.13
CA ARG A 185 -6.65 5.94 28.14
C ARG A 185 -7.47 6.00 29.44
N VAL A 186 -7.93 7.20 29.82
CA VAL A 186 -8.65 7.44 31.08
C VAL A 186 -10.13 7.80 30.85
N LEU A 187 -10.45 8.42 29.71
CA LEU A 187 -11.75 9.07 29.49
C LEU A 187 -12.61 8.32 28.48
N GLY A 188 -11.99 7.60 27.55
CA GLY A 188 -12.68 6.91 26.47
C GLY A 188 -12.76 5.41 26.71
N SER A 189 -13.50 4.72 25.82
CA SER A 189 -13.58 3.27 25.83
C SER A 189 -12.25 2.63 25.42
N ASP A 190 -11.90 1.54 26.09
CA ASP A 190 -10.78 0.66 25.78
C ASP A 190 -11.04 -0.27 24.58
N ALA A 191 -12.29 -0.30 24.08
CA ALA A 191 -12.68 -0.89 22.81
C ALA A 191 -13.66 0.02 22.05
N VAL A 192 -13.22 0.53 20.89
CA VAL A 192 -14.04 1.35 20.00
C VAL A 192 -14.20 0.61 18.68
N GLU A 193 -15.37 0.04 18.43
CA GLU A 193 -15.66 -0.65 17.17
C GLU A 193 -15.97 0.35 16.06
N LEU A 194 -15.34 0.16 14.91
CA LEU A 194 -15.53 0.95 13.71
C LEU A 194 -16.30 0.12 12.68
N ALA A 195 -17.45 0.63 12.23
CA ALA A 195 -18.23 -0.03 11.19
C ALA A 195 -17.59 0.18 9.81
N THR A 196 -17.13 1.40 9.53
CA THR A 196 -16.50 1.78 8.27
C THR A 196 -15.22 2.58 8.50
N ALA A 197 -14.37 2.65 7.46
CA ALA A 197 -13.20 3.53 7.46
C ALA A 197 -13.54 5.02 7.72
N SER A 198 -14.72 5.47 7.28
CA SER A 198 -15.17 6.87 7.40
C SER A 198 -15.58 7.26 8.82
N ASP A 199 -15.94 6.30 9.67
CA ASP A 199 -16.42 6.57 11.04
C ASP A 199 -15.29 6.94 12.01
N TYR A 200 -14.03 6.82 11.58
CA TYR A 200 -12.88 6.89 12.46
C TYR A 200 -12.81 8.19 13.27
N VAL A 201 -12.84 9.35 12.59
CA VAL A 201 -12.63 10.64 13.25
C VAL A 201 -13.73 10.95 14.26
N SER A 202 -15.00 10.74 13.87
CA SER A 202 -16.16 10.95 14.75
C SER A 202 -16.15 9.98 15.94
N SER A 203 -15.85 8.70 15.71
CA SER A 203 -15.76 7.68 16.76
C SER A 203 -14.64 7.95 17.76
N MET A 204 -13.49 8.44 17.28
CA MET A 204 -12.36 8.81 18.13
C MET A 204 -12.67 10.07 18.94
N SER A 205 -13.28 11.08 18.32
CA SER A 205 -13.70 12.31 19.00
C SER A 205 -14.71 12.02 20.12
N ALA A 206 -15.71 11.17 19.87
CA ALA A 206 -16.67 10.69 20.87
C ALA A 206 -16.01 9.93 22.04
N ASN A 207 -14.80 9.41 21.83
CA ASN A 207 -13.99 8.73 22.83
C ASN A 207 -12.80 9.58 23.33
N PHE A 208 -12.95 10.92 23.28
CA PHE A 208 -12.01 11.91 23.80
C PHE A 208 -10.63 11.88 23.13
N VAL A 209 -10.57 11.49 21.86
CA VAL A 209 -9.33 11.48 21.06
C VAL A 209 -9.50 12.41 19.87
N ILE A 210 -8.84 13.56 19.92
CA ILE A 210 -8.67 14.43 18.75
C ILE A 210 -7.45 13.91 17.98
N VAL A 211 -7.70 13.26 16.85
CA VAL A 211 -6.65 12.57 16.07
C VAL A 211 -5.82 13.54 15.23
N ASP A 212 -6.43 14.62 14.75
CA ASP A 212 -5.75 15.61 13.93
C ASP A 212 -4.84 16.48 14.82
N PRO A 213 -3.53 16.56 14.53
CA PRO A 213 -2.64 17.49 15.21
C PRO A 213 -3.01 18.96 15.03
N GLU A 214 -3.57 19.36 13.88
CA GLU A 214 -3.93 20.76 13.60
C GLU A 214 -5.17 21.18 14.38
N GLU A 215 -6.14 20.29 14.60
CA GLU A 215 -7.30 20.56 15.47
C GLU A 215 -6.95 20.66 16.96
N ARG A 216 -5.78 20.16 17.38
CA ARG A 216 -5.31 20.22 18.78
C ARG A 216 -4.47 21.46 19.11
N ARG A 217 -4.12 22.26 18.10
CA ARG A 217 -3.30 23.46 18.29
C ARG A 217 -4.10 24.62 18.89
#